data_AF-A0A7V6H406-F1
#
_entry.id   AF-A0A7V6H406-F1
#
_cell.length_a   1.000
_cell.length_b   1.000
_cell.length_c   1.000
_cell.angle_alpha   90.00
_cell.angle_beta   90.00
_cell.angle_gamma   90.00
#
_symmetry.space_group_name_H-M   'P 1'
#
loop_
_entity.id
_entity.type
_entity.pdbx_description
1 polymer ?
#
loop_
_entity_poly.entity_id
_entity_poly.type
_entity_poly.pdbx_seq_one_letter_code
_entity_poly.pdbx_strand_id
1 'polypeptide(L)'
;MIKKFLILCLLLILPLCASAMQDTDLSKMTLDELKALRNEADAQMRIRQLPDERGYLDVLDGEGYYRSPDDKMEDKVRLTGDILSIQLSSHQSFYYLISLKNNPRMIFLVDYDQPLDEHRFIPGDTVTVYGTFFGISAYSNEAPIISGKPCVQADLVVLAPKEEKQLVATRENPVKNNVSVYYEGTVWSDYADFEFEITSVKRGSGAEKLVKGMSKYNITPLKKQEYFLIWLRVKAVAAPNGRAPISQQDFRFVSADGREYRQHFLINPTSYLQTIYEGTEYVAILSCIIDKGDEPLLVYQPQSAKPLWFDPNSEIIP
;
A
#
# COMPACT_ATOMS: atom_id res chain seq x y z
N MET A 1 19.26 20.28 -50.46
CA MET A 1 18.57 19.00 -50.19
C MET A 1 19.15 18.23 -48.99
N ILE A 2 19.62 18.90 -47.92
CA ILE A 2 20.19 18.22 -46.73
C ILE A 2 19.47 18.62 -45.42
N LYS A 3 18.55 19.60 -45.45
CA LYS A 3 17.82 20.08 -44.26
C LYS A 3 16.48 19.40 -43.98
N LYS A 4 15.98 18.51 -44.86
CA LYS A 4 14.71 17.78 -44.65
C LYS A 4 14.89 16.34 -44.14
N PHE A 5 16.13 15.81 -44.15
CA PHE A 5 16.41 14.44 -43.68
C PHE A 5 16.72 14.38 -42.17
N LEU A 6 17.14 15.50 -41.57
CA LEU A 6 17.49 15.55 -40.14
C LEU A 6 16.26 15.58 -39.20
N ILE A 7 15.09 16.02 -39.69
CA ILE A 7 13.85 16.06 -38.91
C ILE A 7 13.18 14.67 -38.85
N LEU A 8 13.45 13.79 -39.82
CA LEU A 8 12.87 12.45 -39.86
C LEU A 8 13.63 11.46 -38.95
N CYS A 9 14.92 11.70 -38.67
CA CYS A 9 15.70 10.89 -37.72
C CYS A 9 15.50 11.27 -36.25
N LEU A 10 14.95 12.47 -35.93
CA LEU A 10 14.68 12.86 -34.54
C LEU A 10 13.34 12.32 -34.01
N LEU A 11 12.48 11.78 -34.88
CA LEU A 11 11.21 11.14 -34.52
C LEU A 11 11.33 9.63 -34.24
N LEU A 12 12.53 9.05 -34.35
CA LEU A 12 12.79 7.62 -34.18
C LEU A 12 13.60 7.26 -32.91
N ILE A 13 13.80 8.22 -31.98
CA ILE A 13 14.53 7.98 -30.72
C ILE A 13 13.72 8.52 -29.52
N LEU A 14 12.43 8.15 -29.44
CA LEU A 14 11.72 8.15 -28.17
C LEU A 14 11.65 6.71 -27.67
N PRO A 15 12.49 6.32 -26.68
CA PRO A 15 12.31 5.06 -26.00
C PRO A 15 11.08 5.19 -25.09
N LEU A 16 10.10 4.31 -25.32
CA LEU A 16 9.43 3.52 -24.28
C LEU A 16 9.33 4.19 -22.90
N CYS A 17 8.44 5.17 -22.77
CA CYS A 17 7.61 5.29 -21.58
C CYS A 17 6.19 4.89 -21.97
N ALA A 18 6.04 3.64 -22.43
CA ALA A 18 4.76 2.98 -22.30
C ALA A 18 4.60 2.71 -20.82
N SER A 19 3.91 3.63 -20.11
CA SER A 19 3.16 3.22 -18.92
C SER A 19 2.41 1.96 -19.33
N ALA A 20 2.61 0.87 -18.61
CA ALA A 20 1.79 -0.31 -18.81
C ALA A 20 0.33 0.14 -18.65
N MET A 21 -0.38 0.36 -19.76
CA MET A 21 -1.83 0.43 -19.74
C MET A 21 -2.24 -0.97 -19.36
N GLN A 22 -2.48 -1.18 -18.06
CA GLN A 22 -3.37 -2.25 -17.63
C GLN A 22 -4.62 -2.09 -18.50
N ASP A 23 -4.91 -3.11 -19.29
CA ASP A 23 -6.10 -3.14 -20.14
C ASP A 23 -7.28 -3.34 -19.19
N THR A 24 -7.67 -2.26 -18.51
CA THR A 24 -8.72 -2.27 -17.51
C THR A 24 -10.04 -2.47 -18.26
N ASP A 25 -10.57 -3.68 -18.20
CA ASP A 25 -11.83 -4.06 -18.83
C ASP A 25 -12.99 -3.32 -18.12
N LEU A 26 -13.30 -2.13 -18.62
CA LEU A 26 -14.35 -1.24 -18.09
C LEU A 26 -15.72 -1.93 -18.02
N SER A 27 -15.95 -2.99 -18.82
CA SER A 27 -17.22 -3.70 -18.86
C SER A 27 -17.47 -4.57 -17.61
N LYS A 28 -16.42 -4.88 -16.85
CA LYS A 28 -16.49 -5.66 -15.60
C LYS A 28 -16.54 -4.79 -14.35
N MET A 29 -16.33 -3.49 -14.47
CA MET A 29 -16.31 -2.57 -13.34
C MET A 29 -17.73 -2.22 -12.90
N THR A 30 -17.93 -2.14 -11.59
CA THR A 30 -19.15 -1.62 -10.98
C THR A 30 -19.31 -0.13 -11.27
N LEU A 31 -20.53 0.39 -11.12
CA LEU A 31 -20.81 1.82 -11.30
C LEU A 31 -19.97 2.70 -10.38
N ASP A 32 -19.67 2.24 -9.16
CA ASP A 32 -18.88 3.00 -8.19
C ASP A 32 -17.39 2.98 -8.53
N GLU A 33 -16.87 1.86 -9.04
CA GLU A 33 -15.50 1.77 -9.57
C GLU A 33 -15.34 2.65 -10.81
N LEU A 34 -16.32 2.70 -11.71
CA LEU A 34 -16.29 3.59 -12.88
C LEU A 34 -16.33 5.07 -12.49
N LYS A 35 -17.10 5.43 -11.45
CA LYS A 35 -17.09 6.79 -10.91
C LYS A 35 -15.75 7.14 -10.27
N ALA A 36 -15.16 6.21 -9.52
CA ALA A 36 -13.83 6.41 -8.93
C ALA A 36 -12.77 6.61 -10.02
N LEU A 37 -12.77 5.77 -11.05
CA LEU A 37 -11.85 5.86 -12.18
C LEU A 37 -12.02 7.18 -12.95
N ARG A 38 -13.27 7.61 -13.18
CA ARG A 38 -13.54 8.92 -13.78
C ARG A 38 -12.99 10.06 -12.94
N ASN A 39 -13.24 10.04 -11.63
CA ASN A 39 -12.74 11.08 -10.72
C ASN A 39 -11.21 11.12 -10.71
N GLU A 40 -10.55 9.97 -10.77
CA GLU A 40 -9.09 9.87 -10.88
C GLU A 40 -8.58 10.45 -12.21
N ALA A 41 -9.21 10.08 -13.33
CA ALA A 41 -8.84 10.61 -14.65
C ALA A 41 -9.02 12.14 -14.72
N ASP A 42 -10.15 12.65 -14.19
CA ASP A 42 -10.43 14.09 -14.11
C ASP A 42 -9.38 14.80 -13.21
N ALA A 43 -8.99 14.19 -12.08
CA ALA A 43 -7.94 14.71 -11.21
C ALA A 43 -6.58 14.75 -11.94
N GLN A 44 -6.19 13.67 -12.63
CA GLN A 44 -4.93 13.64 -13.40
C GLN A 44 -4.91 14.68 -14.51
N MET A 45 -6.03 14.91 -15.21
CA MET A 45 -6.13 15.97 -16.21
C MET A 45 -5.91 17.36 -15.61
N ARG A 46 -6.45 17.64 -14.42
CA ARG A 46 -6.28 18.93 -13.73
C ARG A 46 -4.86 19.11 -13.23
N ILE A 47 -4.25 18.07 -12.66
CA ILE A 47 -2.84 18.13 -12.23
C ILE A 47 -1.96 18.49 -13.43
N ARG A 48 -2.20 17.90 -14.62
CA ARG A 48 -1.48 18.22 -15.87
C ARG A 48 -1.71 19.63 -16.40
N GLN A 49 -2.79 20.28 -15.98
CA GLN A 49 -3.08 21.67 -16.32
C GLN A 49 -2.39 22.66 -15.36
N LEU A 50 -1.83 22.19 -14.25
CA LEU A 50 -1.03 23.04 -13.38
C LEU A 50 0.21 23.53 -14.15
N PRO A 51 0.49 24.84 -14.15
CA PRO A 51 1.59 25.42 -14.92
C PRO A 51 2.98 24.95 -14.48
N ASP A 52 3.09 24.21 -13.36
CA ASP A 52 4.36 23.77 -12.78
C ASP A 52 4.23 22.45 -11.99
N GLU A 53 3.75 21.37 -12.64
CA GLU A 53 3.56 20.03 -12.01
C GLU A 53 4.79 19.52 -11.22
N ARG A 54 6.00 19.96 -11.56
CA ARG A 54 7.27 19.49 -10.94
C ARG A 54 7.83 20.45 -9.90
N GLY A 55 7.23 21.62 -9.72
CA GLY A 55 7.72 22.66 -8.81
C GLY A 55 7.21 22.56 -7.37
N TYR A 56 6.23 21.69 -7.10
CA TYR A 56 5.67 21.52 -5.76
C TYR A 56 6.51 20.58 -4.90
N LEU A 57 6.84 21.03 -3.69
CA LEU A 57 7.61 20.30 -2.69
C LEU A 57 6.69 19.44 -1.80
N ASP A 58 7.08 18.19 -1.59
CA ASP A 58 6.34 17.30 -0.69
C ASP A 58 6.46 17.72 0.77
N VAL A 59 5.32 17.97 1.40
CA VAL A 59 5.23 18.22 2.84
C VAL A 59 4.98 16.90 3.56
N LEU A 60 6.07 16.24 3.95
CA LEU A 60 6.00 14.94 4.63
C LEU A 60 5.68 15.11 6.13
N ASP A 61 6.55 15.78 6.89
CA ASP A 61 6.38 15.93 8.34
C ASP A 61 5.66 17.21 8.77
N GLY A 62 5.72 18.27 7.94
CA GLY A 62 5.16 19.59 8.20
C GLY A 62 5.87 20.44 9.26
N GLU A 63 6.90 19.94 9.96
CA GLU A 63 7.47 20.63 11.12
C GLU A 63 8.15 21.95 10.75
N GLY A 64 8.84 21.99 9.61
CA GLY A 64 9.54 23.19 9.15
C GLY A 64 8.62 24.40 8.98
N TYR A 65 7.38 24.19 8.52
CA TYR A 65 6.38 25.24 8.32
C TYR A 65 5.82 25.80 9.63
N TYR A 66 5.95 25.06 10.73
CA TYR A 66 5.57 25.51 12.06
C TYR A 66 6.71 26.20 12.81
N ARG A 67 7.93 25.68 12.68
CA ARG A 67 9.09 26.14 13.46
C ARG A 67 9.83 27.30 12.80
N SER A 68 9.84 27.33 11.47
CA SER A 68 10.55 28.32 10.66
C SER A 68 9.68 28.78 9.47
N PRO A 69 8.49 29.36 9.70
CA PRO A 69 7.57 29.72 8.62
C PRO A 69 8.15 30.76 7.65
N ASP A 70 8.95 31.71 8.15
CA ASP A 70 9.52 32.77 7.32
C ASP A 70 10.46 32.23 6.23
N ASP A 71 11.19 31.15 6.53
CA ASP A 71 12.10 30.48 5.58
C ASP A 71 11.36 29.67 4.50
N LYS A 72 10.04 29.52 4.67
CA LYS A 72 9.17 28.69 3.83
C LYS A 72 8.16 29.51 3.03
N MET A 73 8.15 30.83 3.22
CA MET A 73 7.26 31.73 2.50
C MET A 73 7.36 31.52 0.99
N GLU A 74 6.21 31.45 0.35
CA GLU A 74 6.05 31.26 -1.10
C GLU A 74 6.49 29.88 -1.63
N ASP A 75 6.86 28.93 -0.76
CA ASP A 75 7.10 27.55 -1.17
C ASP A 75 5.84 27.00 -1.85
N LYS A 76 6.01 26.47 -3.07
CA LYS A 76 5.00 25.65 -3.72
C LYS A 76 5.00 24.29 -3.03
N VAL A 77 3.86 23.92 -2.43
CA VAL A 77 3.74 22.74 -1.59
C VAL A 77 2.71 21.75 -2.12
N ARG A 78 3.06 20.47 -2.04
CA ARG A 78 2.16 19.34 -2.19
C ARG A 78 1.99 18.69 -0.82
N LEU A 79 0.77 18.71 -0.29
CA LEU A 79 0.43 18.06 0.98
C LEU A 79 -0.72 17.06 0.78
N THR A 80 -0.64 15.93 1.47
CA THR A 80 -1.71 14.91 1.47
C THR A 80 -2.18 14.70 2.89
N GLY A 81 -3.49 14.69 3.10
CA GLY A 81 -4.05 14.62 4.43
C GLY A 81 -5.57 14.50 4.46
N ASP A 82 -6.11 14.34 5.66
CA ASP A 82 -7.54 14.19 5.89
C ASP A 82 -8.17 15.54 6.25
N ILE A 83 -9.32 15.83 5.65
CA ILE A 83 -10.11 17.02 6.00
C ILE A 83 -10.75 16.79 7.36
N LEU A 84 -10.32 17.58 8.35
CA LEU A 84 -10.88 17.55 9.70
C LEU A 84 -12.18 18.36 9.79
N SER A 85 -12.19 19.53 9.17
CA SER A 85 -13.34 20.42 9.18
C SER A 85 -13.27 21.42 8.03
N ILE A 86 -14.43 21.97 7.69
CA ILE A 86 -14.60 22.97 6.64
C ILE A 86 -15.24 24.19 7.28
N GLN A 87 -14.66 25.37 7.07
CA GLN A 87 -15.17 26.63 7.61
C GLN A 87 -15.44 27.60 6.46
N LEU A 88 -16.52 28.36 6.58
CA LEU A 88 -16.89 29.38 5.60
C LEU A 88 -16.09 30.67 5.90
N SER A 89 -15.40 31.19 4.89
CA SER A 89 -14.83 32.53 4.95
C SER A 89 -15.92 33.59 4.75
N SER A 90 -15.66 34.82 5.19
CA SER A 90 -16.56 35.97 5.00
C SER A 90 -16.78 36.34 3.53
N HIS A 91 -16.04 35.75 2.59
CA HIS A 91 -16.04 36.07 1.16
C HIS A 91 -16.38 34.90 0.22
N GLN A 92 -17.19 33.93 0.67
CA GLN A 92 -17.61 32.75 -0.13
C GLN A 92 -16.51 31.71 -0.41
N SER A 93 -15.27 31.95 0.03
CA SER A 93 -14.18 30.96 0.05
C SER A 93 -14.34 29.97 1.22
N PHE A 94 -13.78 28.77 1.08
CA PHE A 94 -13.76 27.76 2.14
C PHE A 94 -12.35 27.60 2.70
N TYR A 95 -12.25 27.53 4.03
CA TYR A 95 -11.04 27.05 4.69
C TYR A 95 -11.19 25.57 5.03
N TYR A 96 -10.28 24.76 4.53
CA TYR A 96 -10.14 23.36 4.91
C TYR A 96 -9.07 23.25 5.98
N LEU A 97 -9.41 22.61 7.10
CA LEU A 97 -8.42 22.17 8.06
C LEU A 97 -8.00 20.75 7.70
N ILE A 98 -6.74 20.59 7.32
CA ILE A 98 -6.20 19.32 6.82
C ILE A 98 -5.15 18.80 7.78
N SER A 99 -5.33 17.58 8.25
CA SER A 99 -4.34 16.85 9.05
C SER A 99 -3.41 16.09 8.11
N LEU A 100 -2.09 16.30 8.22
CA LEU A 100 -1.14 15.61 7.34
C LEU A 100 -1.16 14.10 7.55
N LYS A 101 -1.18 13.35 6.45
CA LYS A 101 -1.22 11.88 6.46
C LYS A 101 -0.05 11.25 7.24
N ASN A 102 1.17 11.73 6.99
CA ASN A 102 2.38 11.20 7.61
C ASN A 102 2.67 11.79 9.00
N ASN A 103 1.97 12.85 9.39
CA ASN A 103 2.06 13.45 10.72
C ASN A 103 0.73 14.08 11.14
N PRO A 104 -0.24 13.28 11.64
CA PRO A 104 -1.60 13.76 11.88
C PRO A 104 -1.72 14.88 12.92
N ARG A 105 -0.67 15.13 13.70
CA ARG A 105 -0.61 16.25 14.66
C ARG A 105 -0.39 17.60 13.97
N MET A 106 0.10 17.60 12.74
CA MET A 106 0.33 18.80 11.95
C MET A 106 -0.91 19.10 11.12
N ILE A 107 -1.49 20.27 11.38
CA ILE A 107 -2.73 20.71 10.76
C ILE A 107 -2.45 21.94 9.90
N PHE A 108 -2.87 21.91 8.65
CA PHE A 108 -2.73 23.04 7.73
C PHE A 108 -4.10 23.68 7.53
N LEU A 109 -4.11 25.01 7.47
CA LEU A 109 -5.24 25.79 7.01
C LEU A 109 -5.07 25.97 5.50
N VAL A 110 -6.02 25.46 4.72
CA VAL A 110 -5.98 25.56 3.27
C VAL A 110 -7.11 26.46 2.81
N ASP A 111 -6.74 27.59 2.21
CA ASP A 111 -7.67 28.49 1.54
C ASP A 111 -7.86 28.00 0.10
N TYR A 112 -9.10 27.68 -0.27
CA TYR A 112 -9.41 27.17 -1.59
C TYR A 112 -10.73 27.73 -2.11
N ASP A 113 -10.64 28.43 -3.24
CA ASP A 113 -11.78 28.92 -4.00
C ASP A 113 -12.34 27.79 -4.88
N GLN A 114 -13.15 26.94 -4.28
CA GLN A 114 -13.74 25.79 -4.97
C GLN A 114 -14.66 26.24 -6.13
N PRO A 115 -14.43 25.80 -7.38
CA PRO A 115 -15.33 26.10 -8.49
C PRO A 115 -16.74 25.49 -8.31
N LEU A 116 -17.77 26.19 -8.79
CA LEU A 116 -19.19 25.82 -8.59
C LEU A 116 -19.58 24.44 -9.11
N ASP A 117 -18.87 23.94 -10.13
CA ASP A 117 -19.14 22.67 -10.81
C ASP A 117 -18.33 21.49 -10.24
N GLU A 118 -17.62 21.69 -9.12
CA GLU A 118 -16.77 20.66 -8.54
C GLU A 118 -17.41 19.85 -7.42
N HIS A 119 -16.87 18.65 -7.24
CA HIS A 119 -17.24 17.75 -6.15
C HIS A 119 -16.89 18.38 -4.81
N ARG A 120 -17.90 18.66 -3.98
CA ARG A 120 -17.69 19.23 -2.65
C ARG A 120 -17.01 18.20 -1.75
N PHE A 121 -15.88 18.58 -1.18
CA PHE A 121 -15.21 17.78 -0.17
C PHE A 121 -15.97 17.82 1.14
N ILE A 122 -15.89 16.74 1.92
CA ILE A 122 -16.48 16.64 3.25
C ILE A 122 -15.44 16.26 4.30
N PRO A 123 -15.70 16.53 5.59
CA PRO A 123 -14.85 16.01 6.66
C PRO A 123 -14.71 14.48 6.59
N GLY A 124 -13.47 13.99 6.70
CA GLY A 124 -13.11 12.59 6.56
C GLY A 124 -12.60 12.20 5.16
N ASP A 125 -12.73 13.07 4.16
CA ASP A 125 -12.08 12.83 2.86
C ASP A 125 -10.56 13.03 2.98
N THR A 126 -9.82 12.10 2.38
CA THR A 126 -8.38 12.27 2.15
C THR A 126 -8.18 13.03 0.84
N VAL A 127 -7.42 14.12 0.89
CA VAL A 127 -7.14 14.98 -0.27
C VAL A 127 -5.65 15.21 -0.44
N THR A 128 -5.25 15.49 -1.69
CA THR A 128 -3.96 16.07 -2.02
C THR A 128 -4.18 17.51 -2.45
N VAL A 129 -3.46 18.42 -1.79
CA VAL A 129 -3.49 19.86 -2.05
C VAL A 129 -2.20 20.28 -2.72
N TYR A 130 -2.34 21.04 -3.79
CA TYR A 130 -1.28 21.76 -4.47
C TYR A 130 -1.52 23.25 -4.26
N GLY A 131 -0.55 23.94 -3.68
CA GLY A 131 -0.70 25.37 -3.42
C GLY A 131 0.59 26.05 -3.03
N THR A 132 0.47 27.29 -2.61
CA THR A 132 1.59 28.11 -2.14
C THR A 132 1.43 28.37 -0.65
N PHE A 133 2.47 28.08 0.12
CA PHE A 133 2.51 28.43 1.53
C PHE A 133 2.65 29.96 1.69
N PHE A 134 1.81 30.55 2.53
CA PHE A 134 1.78 32.00 2.72
C PHE A 134 1.91 32.44 4.19
N GLY A 135 2.43 31.56 5.05
CA GLY A 135 2.75 31.89 6.43
C GLY A 135 1.86 31.17 7.44
N ILE A 136 1.76 31.75 8.64
CA ILE A 136 0.91 31.22 9.72
C ILE A 136 -0.24 32.17 9.99
N SER A 137 -1.38 31.61 10.36
CA SER A 137 -2.53 32.38 10.83
C SER A 137 -2.22 33.04 12.17
N ALA A 138 -2.77 34.23 12.37
CA ALA A 138 -2.56 35.00 13.59
C ALA A 138 -3.00 34.22 14.83
N TYR A 139 -2.22 34.35 15.91
CA TYR A 139 -2.61 33.80 17.20
C TYR A 139 -3.83 34.56 17.73
N SER A 140 -4.93 33.85 17.91
CA SER A 140 -6.18 34.39 18.45
C SER A 140 -6.81 33.44 19.45
N ASN A 141 -7.40 34.01 20.49
CA ASN A 141 -8.21 33.28 21.48
C ASN A 141 -9.67 33.12 21.01
N GLU A 142 -10.10 33.89 20.01
CA GLU A 142 -11.47 33.86 19.49
C GLU A 142 -11.69 32.71 18.52
N ALA A 143 -10.63 32.28 17.82
CA ALA A 143 -10.65 31.17 16.86
C ALA A 143 -9.50 30.18 17.15
N PRO A 144 -9.54 29.48 18.31
CA PRO A 144 -8.43 28.66 18.79
C PRO A 144 -8.08 27.49 17.86
N ILE A 145 -9.03 27.05 17.04
CA ILE A 145 -8.89 25.94 16.10
C ILE A 145 -7.94 26.31 14.94
N ILE A 146 -8.02 27.54 14.43
CA ILE A 146 -7.19 28.02 13.32
C ILE A 146 -5.93 28.74 13.81
N SER A 147 -5.92 29.23 15.05
CA SER A 147 -4.81 29.99 15.65
C SER A 147 -3.44 29.32 15.46
N GLY A 148 -2.48 30.07 14.88
CA GLY A 148 -1.08 29.67 14.71
C GLY A 148 -0.85 28.49 13.77
N LYS A 149 -1.77 28.23 12.84
CA LYS A 149 -1.66 27.14 11.85
C LYS A 149 -0.99 27.63 10.56
N PRO A 150 -0.07 26.85 9.96
CA PRO A 150 0.40 27.03 8.59
C PRO A 150 -0.73 27.20 7.61
N CYS A 151 -0.62 28.19 6.72
CA CYS A 151 -1.62 28.56 5.75
C CYS A 151 -1.10 28.30 4.33
N VAL A 152 -1.93 27.65 3.51
CA VAL A 152 -1.65 27.33 2.11
C VAL A 152 -2.78 27.85 1.25
N GLN A 153 -2.44 28.62 0.22
CA GLN A 153 -3.37 29.06 -0.81
C GLN A 153 -3.37 27.96 -1.85
N ALA A 154 -4.45 27.18 -1.91
CA ALA A 154 -4.54 26.07 -2.84
C ALA A 154 -4.83 26.57 -4.26
N ASP A 155 -4.02 26.11 -5.20
CA ASP A 155 -4.30 26.20 -6.63
C ASP A 155 -5.24 25.05 -7.05
N LEU A 156 -5.09 23.88 -6.41
CA LEU A 156 -5.86 22.69 -6.69
C LEU A 156 -5.98 21.80 -5.44
N VAL A 157 -7.19 21.31 -5.20
CA VAL A 157 -7.47 20.24 -4.24
C VAL A 157 -8.08 19.08 -5.01
N VAL A 158 -7.55 17.88 -4.83
CA VAL A 158 -8.09 16.65 -5.43
C VAL A 158 -8.29 15.60 -4.35
N LEU A 159 -9.30 14.74 -4.51
CA LEU A 159 -9.40 13.54 -3.69
C LEU A 159 -8.12 12.73 -3.89
N ALA A 160 -7.47 12.37 -2.78
CA ALA A 160 -6.40 11.41 -2.85
C ALA A 160 -6.99 10.09 -3.38
N PRO A 161 -6.26 9.35 -4.23
CA PRO A 161 -6.69 8.00 -4.57
C PRO A 161 -6.93 7.26 -3.26
N LYS A 162 -8.12 6.68 -3.10
CA LYS A 162 -8.39 5.78 -1.97
C LYS A 162 -7.31 4.72 -2.04
N GLU A 163 -6.38 4.74 -1.09
CA GLU A 163 -5.57 3.56 -0.84
C GLU A 163 -6.58 2.43 -0.64
N GLU A 164 -6.49 1.41 -1.49
CA GLU A 164 -7.30 0.22 -1.34
C GLU A 164 -7.22 -0.17 0.13
N LYS A 165 -8.38 -0.25 0.79
CA LYS A 165 -8.46 -0.68 2.19
C LYS A 165 -7.61 -1.93 2.29
N GLN A 166 -6.49 -1.81 3.00
CA GLN A 166 -5.60 -2.92 3.25
C GLN A 166 -6.47 -4.07 3.74
N LEU A 167 -6.46 -5.18 3.00
CA LEU A 167 -7.25 -6.36 3.33
C LEU A 167 -6.96 -6.72 4.79
N VAL A 168 -8.00 -6.63 5.62
CA VAL A 168 -7.89 -6.91 7.05
C VAL A 168 -7.77 -8.43 7.19
N ALA A 169 -6.52 -8.91 7.19
CA ALA A 169 -6.12 -10.31 7.26
C ALA A 169 -6.21 -10.84 8.70
N THR A 170 -7.41 -10.84 9.29
CA THR A 170 -7.63 -11.35 10.66
C THR A 170 -7.97 -12.83 10.63
N ARG A 171 -7.94 -13.47 11.81
CA ARG A 171 -8.30 -14.88 11.93
C ARG A 171 -9.75 -15.14 11.48
N GLU A 172 -10.66 -14.21 11.77
CA GLU A 172 -12.08 -14.30 11.42
C GLU A 172 -12.34 -13.99 9.94
N ASN A 173 -11.41 -13.29 9.29
CA ASN A 173 -11.47 -12.92 7.88
C ASN A 173 -10.09 -13.12 7.22
N PRO A 174 -9.64 -14.38 7.07
CA PRO A 174 -8.32 -14.67 6.53
C PRO A 174 -8.25 -14.35 5.03
N VAL A 175 -7.05 -14.03 4.55
CA VAL A 175 -6.77 -13.77 3.15
C VAL A 175 -6.88 -15.06 2.34
N LYS A 176 -7.64 -15.01 1.25
CA LYS A 176 -7.83 -16.16 0.35
C LYS A 176 -6.61 -16.38 -0.55
N ASN A 177 -6.53 -17.54 -1.16
CA ASN A 177 -5.53 -17.88 -2.17
C ASN A 177 -5.60 -16.91 -3.35
N ASN A 178 -4.45 -16.65 -3.99
CA ASN A 178 -4.25 -15.70 -5.09
C ASN A 178 -4.67 -14.24 -4.77
N VAL A 179 -4.79 -13.90 -3.49
CA VAL A 179 -4.99 -12.52 -3.04
C VAL A 179 -3.69 -12.05 -2.39
N SER A 180 -3.14 -10.96 -2.93
CA SER A 180 -1.97 -10.32 -2.37
C SER A 180 -2.34 -9.47 -1.15
N VAL A 181 -1.53 -9.54 -0.10
CA VAL A 181 -1.70 -8.73 1.11
C VAL A 181 -0.39 -8.06 1.51
N TYR A 182 -0.50 -6.79 1.88
CA TYR A 182 0.62 -6.00 2.35
C TYR A 182 0.78 -6.14 3.87
N TYR A 183 1.98 -6.52 4.28
CA TYR A 183 2.46 -6.45 5.65
C TYR A 183 3.29 -5.18 5.81
N GLU A 184 2.80 -4.27 6.64
CA GLU A 184 3.56 -3.10 7.08
C GLU A 184 4.57 -3.54 8.14
N GLY A 185 5.86 -3.41 7.81
CA GLY A 185 6.97 -3.54 8.72
C GLY A 185 6.94 -2.45 9.80
N THR A 186 7.93 -2.46 10.68
CA THR A 186 8.05 -1.36 11.66
C THR A 186 9.49 -0.98 11.87
N VAL A 187 9.74 0.32 11.74
CA VAL A 187 11.03 0.99 11.92
C VAL A 187 11.64 0.67 13.28
N TRP A 188 10.80 0.40 14.29
CA TRP A 188 11.25 0.05 15.65
C TRP A 188 11.86 -1.35 15.78
N SER A 189 11.59 -2.21 14.81
CA SER A 189 11.92 -3.64 14.86
C SER A 189 12.84 -4.07 13.72
N ASP A 190 13.25 -3.13 12.86
CA ASP A 190 13.97 -3.35 11.60
C ASP A 190 13.27 -4.36 10.65
N TYR A 191 11.98 -4.64 10.85
CA TYR A 191 11.24 -5.50 9.93
C TYR A 191 10.89 -4.75 8.65
N ALA A 192 11.17 -5.40 7.54
CA ALA A 192 10.82 -4.94 6.21
C ALA A 192 9.31 -5.02 5.95
N ASP A 193 8.88 -4.21 5.00
CA ASP A 193 7.57 -4.26 4.40
C ASP A 193 7.53 -5.42 3.40
N PHE A 194 6.50 -6.24 3.49
CA PHE A 194 6.35 -7.41 2.65
C PHE A 194 5.01 -7.41 1.95
N GLU A 195 4.99 -8.00 0.75
CA GLU A 195 3.78 -8.38 0.05
C GLU A 195 3.76 -9.91 -0.03
N PHE A 196 2.65 -10.51 0.41
CA PHE A 196 2.48 -11.95 0.53
C PHE A 196 1.29 -12.43 -0.30
N GLU A 197 1.44 -13.61 -0.92
CA GLU A 197 0.35 -14.26 -1.65
C GLU A 197 0.54 -15.79 -1.64
N ILE A 198 -0.53 -16.52 -1.33
CA ILE A 198 -0.54 -17.97 -1.51
C ILE A 198 -0.94 -18.27 -2.95
N THR A 199 0.02 -18.80 -3.72
CA THR A 199 -0.15 -19.07 -5.16
C THR A 199 -0.57 -20.50 -5.46
N SER A 200 -0.29 -21.44 -4.54
CA SER A 200 -0.64 -22.84 -4.72
C SER A 200 -0.62 -23.57 -3.38
N VAL A 201 -1.51 -24.56 -3.25
CA VAL A 201 -1.60 -25.44 -2.08
C VAL A 201 -1.71 -26.90 -2.55
N LYS A 202 -0.98 -27.80 -1.89
CA LYS A 202 -1.06 -29.25 -2.11
C LYS A 202 -1.19 -29.97 -0.78
N ARG A 203 -2.05 -30.98 -0.73
CA ARG A 203 -2.25 -31.83 0.47
C ARG A 203 -2.23 -33.32 0.15
N GLY A 204 -2.16 -34.14 1.19
CA GLY A 204 -2.35 -35.59 1.08
C GLY A 204 -1.25 -36.30 0.28
N SER A 205 -1.65 -37.36 -0.44
CA SER A 205 -0.72 -38.20 -1.21
C SER A 205 0.01 -37.45 -2.33
N GLY A 206 -0.65 -36.45 -2.92
CA GLY A 206 -0.04 -35.57 -3.91
C GLY A 206 1.13 -34.77 -3.32
N ALA A 207 0.93 -34.19 -2.13
CA ALA A 207 1.97 -33.49 -1.39
C ALA A 207 3.09 -34.43 -0.94
N GLU A 208 2.74 -35.62 -0.43
CA GLU A 208 3.72 -36.61 0.02
C GLU A 208 4.65 -37.06 -1.13
N LYS A 209 4.09 -37.30 -2.32
CA LYS A 209 4.89 -37.66 -3.50
C LYS A 209 5.91 -36.57 -3.86
N LEU A 210 5.51 -35.31 -3.79
CA LEU A 210 6.41 -34.17 -4.04
C LEU A 210 7.52 -34.11 -2.98
N VAL A 211 7.17 -34.21 -1.70
CA VAL A 211 8.12 -34.17 -0.58
C VAL A 211 9.13 -35.32 -0.64
N LYS A 212 8.68 -36.54 -0.96
CA LYS A 212 9.58 -37.69 -1.12
C LYS A 212 10.46 -37.56 -2.37
N GLY A 213 9.98 -36.86 -3.40
CA GLY A 213 10.77 -36.49 -4.57
C GLY A 213 11.91 -35.51 -4.24
N MET A 214 11.71 -34.60 -3.28
CA MET A 214 12.75 -33.67 -2.80
C MET A 214 13.85 -34.38 -2.02
N SER A 215 13.44 -35.28 -1.11
CA SER A 215 14.37 -36.13 -0.37
C SER A 215 13.66 -37.36 0.17
N LYS A 216 14.26 -38.53 -0.03
CA LYS A 216 13.79 -39.79 0.57
C LYS A 216 13.84 -39.80 2.10
N TYR A 217 14.63 -38.90 2.70
CA TYR A 217 14.81 -38.75 4.14
C TYR A 217 13.75 -37.87 4.80
N ASN A 218 12.90 -37.20 4.02
CA ASN A 218 11.73 -36.52 4.58
C ASN A 218 10.85 -37.53 5.32
N ILE A 219 10.21 -37.10 6.41
CA ILE A 219 9.42 -37.98 7.28
C ILE A 219 8.23 -38.55 6.49
N THR A 220 7.81 -39.77 6.82
CA THR A 220 6.51 -40.28 6.35
C THR A 220 5.46 -39.94 7.41
N PRO A 221 4.39 -39.18 7.10
CA PRO A 221 3.33 -38.88 8.05
C PRO A 221 2.70 -40.14 8.62
N LEU A 222 2.22 -40.08 9.86
CA LEU A 222 1.45 -41.17 10.45
C LEU A 222 0.15 -41.41 9.67
N LYS A 223 -0.47 -42.59 9.83
CA LYS A 223 -1.71 -42.95 9.09
C LYS A 223 -2.84 -41.91 9.17
N LYS A 224 -2.94 -41.19 10.30
CA LYS A 224 -3.94 -40.15 10.57
C LYS A 224 -3.51 -38.74 10.16
N GLN A 225 -2.29 -38.59 9.64
CA GLN A 225 -1.70 -37.32 9.28
C GLN A 225 -1.38 -37.26 7.80
N GLU A 226 -1.19 -36.06 7.28
CA GLU A 226 -0.78 -35.83 5.89
C GLU A 226 0.10 -34.60 5.75
N TYR A 227 0.83 -34.54 4.64
CA TYR A 227 1.55 -33.34 4.26
C TYR A 227 0.59 -32.24 3.79
N PHE A 228 0.90 -31.01 4.20
CA PHE A 228 0.26 -29.79 3.72
C PHE A 228 1.35 -28.83 3.26
N LEU A 229 1.33 -28.47 1.98
CA LEU A 229 2.34 -27.65 1.31
C LEU A 229 1.71 -26.38 0.77
N ILE A 230 2.34 -25.25 1.03
CA ILE A 230 1.93 -23.93 0.56
C ILE A 230 3.08 -23.32 -0.24
N TRP A 231 2.78 -22.81 -1.43
CA TRP A 231 3.68 -21.97 -2.21
C TRP A 231 3.34 -20.52 -1.93
N LEU A 232 4.23 -19.86 -1.18
CA LEU A 232 4.08 -18.48 -0.77
C LEU A 232 4.96 -17.60 -1.65
N ARG A 233 4.35 -16.70 -2.41
CA ARG A 233 5.04 -15.58 -3.06
C ARG A 233 5.32 -14.52 -2.01
N VAL A 234 6.55 -14.04 -1.98
CA VAL A 234 7.04 -13.03 -1.06
C VAL A 234 7.77 -11.97 -1.87
N LYS A 235 7.39 -10.71 -1.68
CA LYS A 235 8.10 -9.56 -2.24
C LYS A 235 8.47 -8.59 -1.13
N ALA A 236 9.74 -8.21 -1.08
CA ALA A 236 10.20 -7.15 -0.18
C ALA A 236 9.88 -5.80 -0.83
N VAL A 237 8.93 -5.06 -0.25
CA VAL A 237 8.47 -3.77 -0.80
C VAL A 237 9.43 -2.66 -0.39
N ALA A 238 9.75 -2.57 0.89
CA ALA A 238 10.71 -1.65 1.45
C ALA A 238 11.44 -2.32 2.62
N ALA A 239 12.74 -2.07 2.77
CA ALA A 239 13.52 -2.71 3.81
C ALA A 239 14.47 -1.74 4.49
N PRO A 240 14.48 -1.65 5.84
CA PRO A 240 15.50 -0.91 6.56
C PRO A 240 16.90 -1.40 6.14
N ASN A 241 17.72 -0.50 5.60
CA ASN A 241 19.06 -0.81 5.07
C ASN A 241 19.07 -1.74 3.83
N GLY A 242 17.94 -1.84 3.10
CA GLY A 242 17.79 -2.61 1.87
C GLY A 242 17.72 -4.13 2.05
N ARG A 243 17.80 -4.64 3.29
CA ARG A 243 17.78 -6.08 3.61
C ARG A 243 16.48 -6.46 4.30
N ALA A 244 15.78 -7.44 3.74
CA ALA A 244 14.50 -7.93 4.25
C ALA A 244 14.66 -9.35 4.82
N PRO A 245 15.01 -9.50 6.10
CA PRO A 245 15.07 -10.81 6.74
C PRO A 245 13.66 -11.40 6.85
N ILE A 246 13.50 -12.64 6.42
CA ILE A 246 12.27 -13.42 6.58
C ILE A 246 12.65 -14.88 6.85
N SER A 247 11.93 -15.52 7.76
CA SER A 247 12.18 -16.88 8.19
C SER A 247 10.90 -17.70 8.18
N GLN A 248 11.03 -19.00 7.94
CA GLN A 248 9.92 -19.94 8.14
C GLN A 248 9.42 -19.92 9.60
N GLN A 249 10.26 -19.52 10.56
CA GLN A 249 9.88 -19.36 11.95
C GLN A 249 8.94 -18.18 12.22
N ASP A 250 8.69 -17.32 11.24
CA ASP A 250 7.70 -16.25 11.35
C ASP A 250 6.29 -16.76 11.01
N PHE A 251 6.17 -18.02 10.56
CA PHE A 251 4.91 -18.62 10.12
C PHE A 251 4.47 -19.74 11.06
N ARG A 252 3.17 -19.81 11.35
CA ARG A 252 2.54 -20.92 12.11
C ARG A 252 1.34 -21.46 11.34
N PHE A 253 1.14 -22.76 11.45
CA PHE A 253 -0.08 -23.43 10.99
C PHE A 253 -0.98 -23.63 12.20
N VAL A 254 -2.21 -23.12 12.13
CA VAL A 254 -3.19 -23.17 13.21
C VAL A 254 -4.36 -24.02 12.75
N SER A 255 -4.59 -25.15 13.41
CA SER A 255 -5.73 -26.05 13.13
C SER A 255 -7.08 -25.33 13.27
N ALA A 256 -8.14 -25.92 12.72
CA ALA A 256 -9.50 -25.36 12.81
C ALA A 256 -9.97 -25.17 14.27
N ASP A 257 -9.49 -26.00 15.20
CA ASP A 257 -9.79 -25.88 16.63
C ASP A 257 -8.90 -24.86 17.39
N GLY A 258 -7.94 -24.25 16.70
CA GLY A 258 -7.07 -23.20 17.25
C GLY A 258 -5.76 -23.67 17.87
N ARG A 259 -5.40 -24.95 17.75
CA ARG A 259 -4.08 -25.44 18.18
C ARG A 259 -3.03 -25.22 17.09
N GLU A 260 -1.85 -24.76 17.49
CA GLU A 260 -0.69 -24.68 16.60
C GLU A 260 -0.14 -26.06 16.29
N TYR A 261 0.08 -26.34 15.00
CA TYR A 261 0.85 -27.48 14.57
C TYR A 261 2.34 -27.26 14.81
N ARG A 262 3.05 -28.36 15.10
CA ARG A 262 4.50 -28.33 15.17
C ARG A 262 5.08 -28.00 13.79
N GLN A 263 6.01 -27.05 13.76
CA GLN A 263 6.72 -26.68 12.55
C GLN A 263 7.48 -27.88 11.97
N HIS A 264 7.36 -28.06 10.65
CA HIS A 264 8.06 -29.09 9.91
C HIS A 264 8.93 -28.45 8.82
N PHE A 265 10.21 -28.84 8.76
CA PHE A 265 11.16 -28.38 7.77
C PHE A 265 11.45 -29.50 6.79
N LEU A 266 11.33 -29.21 5.50
CA LEU A 266 11.68 -30.15 4.44
C LEU A 266 13.20 -30.23 4.30
N ILE A 267 13.69 -31.44 4.00
CA ILE A 267 15.05 -31.69 3.56
C ILE A 267 15.10 -31.47 2.05
N ASN A 268 16.03 -30.61 1.61
CA ASN A 268 16.25 -30.22 0.22
C ASN A 268 15.00 -29.69 -0.52
N PRO A 269 14.27 -28.71 0.05
CA PRO A 269 13.16 -28.10 -0.66
C PRO A 269 13.68 -27.42 -1.95
N THR A 270 12.88 -27.45 -3.00
CA THR A 270 13.22 -26.77 -4.27
C THR A 270 13.23 -25.25 -4.12
N SER A 271 12.56 -24.72 -3.09
CA SER A 271 12.63 -23.32 -2.68
C SER A 271 12.31 -23.19 -1.20
N TYR A 272 12.99 -22.27 -0.50
CA TYR A 272 12.86 -22.04 0.94
C TYR A 272 12.92 -20.54 1.25
N LEU A 273 12.39 -20.15 2.40
CA LEU A 273 12.46 -18.76 2.85
C LEU A 273 13.90 -18.36 3.19
N GLN A 274 14.36 -17.24 2.66
CA GLN A 274 15.66 -16.66 2.95
C GLN A 274 15.59 -15.13 2.93
N THR A 275 16.58 -14.48 3.53
CA THR A 275 16.73 -13.02 3.43
C THR A 275 16.79 -12.60 1.97
N ILE A 276 15.98 -11.62 1.60
CA ILE A 276 15.99 -11.00 0.27
C ILE A 276 16.33 -9.51 0.37
N TYR A 277 16.56 -8.86 -0.76
CA TYR A 277 16.76 -7.42 -0.85
C TYR A 277 15.49 -6.72 -1.30
N GLU A 278 15.38 -5.43 -0.99
CA GLU A 278 14.27 -4.58 -1.45
C GLU A 278 14.01 -4.72 -2.96
N GLY A 279 12.74 -4.74 -3.35
CA GLY A 279 12.28 -4.95 -4.72
C GLY A 279 12.38 -6.39 -5.23
N THR A 280 13.00 -7.30 -4.47
CA THR A 280 13.09 -8.71 -4.85
C THR A 280 11.79 -9.44 -4.56
N GLU A 281 11.43 -10.36 -5.45
CA GLU A 281 10.30 -11.26 -5.31
C GLU A 281 10.76 -12.72 -5.50
N TYR A 282 10.18 -13.64 -4.72
CA TYR A 282 10.42 -15.06 -4.88
C TYR A 282 9.25 -15.90 -4.33
N VAL A 283 9.18 -17.17 -4.74
CA VAL A 283 8.20 -18.13 -4.23
C VAL A 283 8.91 -19.17 -3.36
N ALA A 284 8.48 -19.32 -2.11
CA ALA A 284 8.98 -20.32 -1.16
C ALA A 284 7.97 -21.41 -0.88
N ILE A 285 8.43 -22.59 -0.48
CA ILE A 285 7.57 -23.68 -0.03
C ILE A 285 7.54 -23.71 1.50
N LEU A 286 6.35 -23.56 2.06
CA LEU A 286 6.08 -23.84 3.47
C LEU A 286 5.46 -25.23 3.59
N SER A 287 5.84 -25.97 4.64
CA SER A 287 5.33 -27.32 4.87
C SER A 287 4.88 -27.52 6.30
N CYS A 288 3.83 -28.31 6.46
CA CYS A 288 3.38 -28.83 7.74
C CYS A 288 2.95 -30.30 7.60
N ILE A 289 2.94 -31.03 8.71
CA ILE A 289 2.25 -32.32 8.82
C ILE A 289 1.02 -32.09 9.70
N ILE A 290 -0.15 -32.25 9.13
CA ILE A 290 -1.44 -31.92 9.74
C ILE A 290 -2.28 -33.18 9.94
N ASP A 291 -3.32 -33.11 10.77
CA ASP A 291 -4.29 -34.19 10.88
C ASP A 291 -5.16 -34.24 9.61
N LYS A 292 -5.45 -35.46 9.13
CA LYS A 292 -6.25 -35.67 7.91
C LYS A 292 -7.65 -35.10 8.09
N GLY A 293 -8.08 -34.31 7.09
CA GLY A 293 -9.40 -33.68 7.08
C GLY A 293 -9.50 -32.38 7.89
N ASP A 294 -8.41 -31.94 8.53
CA ASP A 294 -8.36 -30.60 9.12
C ASP A 294 -8.24 -29.51 8.03
N GLU A 295 -8.60 -28.29 8.41
CA GLU A 295 -8.57 -27.07 7.59
C GLU A 295 -7.78 -25.99 8.32
N PRO A 296 -6.44 -26.12 8.38
CA PRO A 296 -5.61 -25.19 9.11
C PRO A 296 -5.48 -23.85 8.37
N LEU A 297 -5.41 -22.78 9.14
CA LEU A 297 -4.99 -21.45 8.68
C LEU A 297 -3.47 -21.31 8.76
N LEU A 298 -2.92 -20.45 7.92
CA LEU A 298 -1.54 -19.99 8.03
C LEU A 298 -1.56 -18.60 8.67
N VAL A 299 -0.70 -18.36 9.66
CA VAL A 299 -0.49 -17.04 10.22
C VAL A 299 0.97 -16.63 10.06
N TYR A 300 1.18 -15.44 9.51
CA TYR A 300 2.45 -14.73 9.57
C TYR A 300 2.43 -13.85 10.82
N GLN A 301 3.27 -14.20 11.80
CA GLN A 301 3.41 -13.49 13.05
C GLN A 301 4.90 -13.42 13.39
N PRO A 302 5.63 -12.44 12.85
CA PRO A 302 6.96 -12.10 13.35
C PRO A 302 6.82 -11.59 14.79
N GLN A 303 7.92 -11.15 15.42
CA GLN A 303 7.89 -10.60 16.80
C GLN A 303 7.08 -9.29 16.97
N SER A 304 6.17 -8.98 16.03
CA SER A 304 5.35 -7.78 15.96
C SER A 304 3.89 -8.02 16.43
N ALA A 305 3.14 -6.93 16.54
CA ALA A 305 1.78 -6.89 17.09
C ALA A 305 0.64 -7.15 16.07
N LYS A 306 0.92 -7.23 14.76
CA LYS A 306 -0.12 -7.33 13.71
C LYS A 306 0.03 -8.62 12.89
N PRO A 307 -0.54 -9.76 13.33
CA PRO A 307 -0.48 -11.00 12.55
C PRO A 307 -1.31 -10.88 11.26
N LEU A 308 -0.83 -11.50 10.18
CA LEU A 308 -1.61 -11.71 8.96
C LEU A 308 -2.06 -13.16 8.87
N TRP A 309 -3.37 -13.35 8.71
CA TRP A 309 -3.99 -14.66 8.59
C TRP A 309 -4.36 -14.95 7.14
N PHE A 310 -4.08 -16.17 6.71
CA PHE A 310 -4.37 -16.69 5.38
C PHE A 310 -5.18 -17.97 5.50
N ASP A 311 -6.06 -18.19 4.53
CA ASP A 311 -6.84 -19.42 4.36
C ASP A 311 -6.34 -20.18 3.13
N PRO A 312 -5.39 -21.13 3.33
CA PRO A 312 -4.86 -21.92 2.24
C PRO A 312 -5.89 -22.95 1.70
N ASN A 313 -7.05 -23.10 2.36
CA ASN A 313 -8.10 -24.03 1.94
C ASN A 313 -9.11 -23.40 0.96
N SER A 314 -9.07 -22.07 0.81
CA SER A 314 -9.89 -21.34 -0.15
C SER A 314 -9.62 -21.74 -1.60
N GLU A 315 -10.60 -21.54 -2.49
CA GLU A 315 -10.43 -21.86 -3.91
C GLU A 315 -9.31 -21.04 -4.55
N ILE A 316 -8.46 -21.70 -5.32
CA ILE A 316 -7.48 -21.04 -6.18
C ILE A 316 -8.26 -20.55 -7.41
N ILE A 317 -8.58 -19.25 -7.44
CA ILE A 317 -9.23 -18.64 -8.61
C ILE A 317 -8.19 -18.55 -9.73
N PRO A 318 -8.38 -19.24 -10.87
CA PRO A 318 -7.38 -19.39 -11.92
C PRO A 318 -7.08 -18.10 -12.68
#